data_AF-C4JAX6-F1
#
_entry.id   AF-C4JAX6-F1
#
_cell.length_a   1.000
_cell.length_b   1.000
_cell.length_c   1.000
_cell.angle_alpha   90.00
_cell.angle_beta   90.00
_cell.angle_gamma   90.00
#
_symmetry.space_group_name_H-M   'P 1'
#
loop_
_entity.id
_entity.type
_entity.pdbx_description
1 polymer ?
#
loop_
_entity_poly.entity_id
_entity_poly.type
_entity_poly.pdbx_seq_one_letter_code
_entity_poly.pdbx_strand_id
1 'polypeptide(L)'
;MTKARRLGVPTPVLYAVDPVLHTLTFEHVDGLSVKDILLRFGSDGVNEERLNDIATQIGNAIGKLHDGGLVHGDLTTSNMIIKNSNNQLVLIDFGLSFTSTIPEDKAVDLYVLERALISMHSSCGDVMEKILAAYRKASKQWCSTQNKLAQVRQRGRKRTMVG
;
A
#
# COMPACT_ATOMS: atom_id res chain seq x y z
N MET A 1 4.90 4.47 11.95
CA MET A 1 5.58 5.45 11.08
C MET A 1 7.11 5.49 11.23
N THR A 2 7.70 5.78 12.40
CA THR A 2 9.17 5.86 12.59
C THR A 2 9.91 4.58 12.16
N LYS A 3 9.34 3.41 12.45
CA LYS A 3 9.88 2.13 11.99
C LYS A 3 9.88 2.00 10.47
N ALA A 4 8.79 2.38 9.79
CA ALA A 4 8.71 2.38 8.33
C ALA A 4 9.81 3.26 7.70
N ARG A 5 9.99 4.47 8.24
CA ARG A 5 11.06 5.38 7.80
C ARG A 5 12.46 4.76 7.95
N ARG A 6 12.75 4.09 9.06
CA ARG A 6 14.02 3.36 9.28
C ARG A 6 14.23 2.21 8.29
N LEU A 7 13.16 1.62 7.76
CA LEU A 7 13.20 0.59 6.72
C LEU A 7 13.39 1.17 5.31
N GLY A 8 13.58 2.49 5.18
CA GLY A 8 13.74 3.16 3.89
C GLY A 8 12.43 3.26 3.10
N VAL A 9 11.30 3.26 3.80
CA VAL A 9 9.96 3.56 3.25
C VAL A 9 9.65 5.03 3.52
N PRO A 10 9.40 5.85 2.49
CA PRO A 10 9.06 7.25 2.69
C PRO A 10 7.73 7.39 3.45
N THR A 11 7.75 8.19 4.51
CA THR A 11 6.58 8.57 5.32
C THR A 11 6.72 10.05 5.69
N PRO A 12 5.63 10.76 6.03
CA PRO A 12 5.72 12.13 6.56
C PRO A 12 6.63 12.20 7.80
N VAL A 13 7.35 13.31 7.99
CA VAL A 13 8.00 13.60 9.29
C VAL A 13 6.91 13.82 10.34
N LEU A 14 7.08 13.29 11.55
CA LEU A 14 6.25 13.66 12.70
C LEU A 14 6.95 14.81 13.43
N TYR A 15 6.33 16.00 13.43
CA TYR A 15 6.88 17.19 14.08
C TYR A 15 6.49 17.30 15.55
N ALA A 16 5.26 16.95 15.91
CA ALA A 16 4.77 17.06 17.28
C ALA A 16 3.71 16.01 17.61
N VAL A 17 3.68 15.60 18.89
CA VAL A 17 2.68 14.72 19.49
C VAL A 17 2.14 15.42 20.73
N ASP A 18 0.84 15.71 20.74
CA ASP A 18 0.14 16.21 21.92
C ASP A 18 -0.84 15.14 22.42
N PRO A 19 -0.51 14.42 23.51
CA PRO A 19 -1.37 13.38 24.05
C PRO A 19 -2.59 13.92 24.81
N VAL A 20 -2.58 15.19 25.22
CA VAL A 20 -3.70 15.82 25.95
C VAL A 20 -4.76 16.29 24.96
N LEU A 21 -4.33 16.92 23.86
CA LEU A 21 -5.21 17.36 22.78
C LEU A 21 -5.44 16.27 21.72
N HIS A 22 -4.90 15.06 21.92
CA HIS A 22 -4.97 13.94 20.98
C HIS A 22 -4.60 14.32 19.54
N THR A 23 -3.57 15.18 19.39
CA THR A 23 -3.19 15.77 18.10
C THR A 23 -1.80 15.32 17.67
N LEU A 24 -1.66 15.01 16.39
CA LEU A 24 -0.38 14.68 15.75
C LEU A 24 -0.13 15.68 14.62
N THR A 25 1.04 16.31 14.62
CA THR A 25 1.45 17.25 13.57
C THR A 25 2.49 16.60 12.67
N PHE A 26 2.19 16.50 11.37
CA PHE A 26 3.05 15.85 10.38
C PHE A 26 3.55 16.84 9.31
N GLU A 27 4.62 16.45 8.60
CA GLU A 27 5.00 17.03 7.32
C GLU A 27 3.81 17.04 6.37
N HIS A 28 3.54 18.20 5.77
CA HIS A 28 2.61 18.28 4.66
C HIS A 28 3.28 17.71 3.39
N VAL A 29 2.70 16.64 2.85
CA VAL A 29 3.19 15.99 1.63
C VAL A 29 2.45 16.59 0.44
N ASP A 30 3.09 17.52 -0.28
CA ASP A 30 2.53 18.07 -1.52
C ASP A 30 2.52 17.01 -2.63
N GLY A 31 1.33 16.59 -3.05
CA GLY A 31 1.12 15.49 -3.98
C GLY A 31 -0.34 15.09 -4.13
N LEU A 32 -0.59 14.13 -5.02
CA LEU A 32 -1.91 13.51 -5.19
C LEU A 32 -1.95 12.13 -4.57
N SER A 33 -3.10 11.74 -4.04
CA SER A 33 -3.30 10.36 -3.60
C SER A 33 -3.22 9.40 -4.80
N VAL A 34 -2.73 8.19 -4.59
CA VAL A 34 -2.74 7.15 -5.64
C VAL A 34 -4.17 6.89 -6.10
N LYS A 35 -5.15 6.96 -5.18
CA LYS A 35 -6.57 6.88 -5.53
C LYS A 35 -6.96 7.89 -6.60
N ASP A 36 -6.66 9.17 -6.39
CA ASP A 36 -7.05 10.24 -7.32
C ASP A 36 -6.34 10.11 -8.67
N ILE A 37 -5.07 9.66 -8.66
CA ILE A 37 -4.31 9.42 -9.89
C ILE A 37 -4.95 8.30 -10.71
N LEU A 38 -5.30 7.18 -10.06
CA LEU A 38 -5.93 6.03 -10.74
C LEU A 38 -7.32 6.37 -11.28
N LEU A 39 -8.13 7.16 -10.56
CA LEU A 39 -9.43 7.61 -11.06
C LEU A 39 -9.31 8.48 -12.33
N ARG A 40 -8.28 9.33 -12.40
CA ARG A 40 -8.04 10.17 -13.59
C ARG A 40 -7.65 9.35 -14.82
N PHE A 41 -6.89 8.25 -14.65
CA PHE A 41 -6.58 7.36 -15.77
C PHE A 41 -7.82 6.73 -16.42
N GLY A 42 -8.89 6.51 -15.66
CA GLY A 42 -10.17 6.03 -16.20
C GLY A 42 -10.87 7.05 -17.10
N SER A 43 -10.60 8.34 -16.95
CA SER A 43 -11.23 9.42 -17.72
C SER A 43 -10.35 9.92 -18.88
N ASP A 44 -9.05 10.07 -18.65
CA ASP A 44 -8.12 10.73 -19.58
C ASP A 44 -7.29 9.75 -20.43
N GLY A 45 -7.51 8.44 -20.24
CA GLY A 45 -6.69 7.37 -20.81
C GLY A 45 -5.54 6.94 -19.90
N VAL A 46 -5.18 5.65 -19.98
CA VAL A 46 -4.17 5.05 -19.11
C VAL A 46 -2.76 5.37 -19.60
N ASN A 47 -1.99 6.11 -18.81
CA ASN A 47 -0.54 6.20 -19.01
C ASN A 47 0.15 4.98 -18.38
N GLU A 48 0.40 3.97 -19.20
CA GLU A 48 0.99 2.69 -18.77
C GLU A 48 2.36 2.84 -18.10
N GLU A 49 3.21 3.75 -18.57
CA GLU A 49 4.54 3.99 -17.99
C GLU A 49 4.41 4.51 -16.55
N ARG A 50 3.60 5.56 -16.35
CA ARG A 50 3.36 6.14 -15.03
C ARG A 50 2.68 5.14 -14.10
N LEU A 51 1.77 4.33 -14.62
CA LEU A 51 1.10 3.28 -13.86
C LEU A 51 2.09 2.19 -13.40
N ASN A 52 2.99 1.77 -14.29
CA ASN A 52 4.04 0.81 -13.99
C ASN A 52 5.02 1.34 -12.93
N ASP A 53 5.40 2.61 -13.03
CA ASP A 53 6.25 3.26 -12.03
C ASP A 53 5.59 3.26 -10.65
N ILE A 54 4.34 3.75 -10.55
CA ILE A 54 3.58 3.78 -9.29
C ILE A 54 3.43 2.36 -8.71
N ALA A 55 3.03 1.37 -9.52
CA ALA A 55 2.90 -0.01 -9.09
C ALA A 55 4.23 -0.58 -8.56
N THR A 56 5.34 -0.24 -9.22
CA THR A 56 6.69 -0.66 -8.79
C THR A 56 7.07 -0.03 -7.45
N GLN A 57 6.82 1.26 -7.27
CA GLN A 57 7.08 1.95 -6.01
C GLN A 57 6.24 1.36 -4.86
N ILE A 58 4.97 1.06 -5.10
CA ILE A 58 4.07 0.44 -4.11
C ILE A 58 4.58 -0.93 -3.70
N GLY A 59 4.85 -1.81 -4.67
CA GLY A 59 5.36 -3.17 -4.38
C GLY A 59 6.68 -3.14 -3.62
N ASN A 60 7.59 -2.23 -3.99
CA ASN A 60 8.87 -2.05 -3.29
C ASN A 60 8.69 -1.54 -1.85
N ALA A 61 7.80 -0.58 -1.63
CA ALA A 61 7.52 -0.03 -0.30
C ALA A 61 6.92 -1.09 0.63
N ILE A 62 5.92 -1.84 0.15
CA ILE A 62 5.28 -2.92 0.93
C ILE A 62 6.28 -4.05 1.20
N GLY A 63 7.13 -4.39 0.23
CA GLY A 63 8.18 -5.39 0.39
C GLY A 63 9.12 -5.04 1.55
N LYS A 64 9.60 -3.79 1.61
CA LYS A 64 10.43 -3.28 2.71
C LYS A 64 9.70 -3.30 4.05
N LEU A 65 8.43 -2.90 4.09
CA LEU A 65 7.62 -2.95 5.31
C LEU A 65 7.52 -4.37 5.86
N HIS A 66 7.11 -5.31 5.03
CA HIS A 66 6.87 -6.70 5.40
C HIS A 66 8.15 -7.42 5.82
N ASP A 67 9.26 -7.22 5.09
CA ASP A 67 10.57 -7.77 5.46
C ASP A 67 11.09 -7.17 6.78
N GLY A 68 10.77 -5.91 7.05
CA GLY A 68 11.03 -5.26 8.34
C GLY A 68 10.09 -5.67 9.48
N GLY A 69 9.18 -6.62 9.23
CA GLY A 69 8.20 -7.09 10.20
C GLY A 69 7.23 -5.99 10.63
N LEU A 70 6.83 -5.13 9.71
CA LEU A 70 5.79 -4.12 9.90
C LEU A 70 4.66 -4.39 8.91
N VAL A 71 3.45 -4.52 9.44
CA VAL A 71 2.19 -4.59 8.67
C VAL A 71 1.51 -3.23 8.82
N HIS A 72 0.99 -2.69 7.73
CA HIS A 72 0.34 -1.38 7.74
C HIS A 72 -1.07 -1.46 8.36
N GLY A 73 -1.82 -2.52 8.04
CA GLY A 73 -3.15 -2.78 8.59
C GLY A 73 -4.29 -2.04 7.90
N ASP A 74 -3.98 -1.15 6.97
CA ASP A 74 -4.94 -0.39 6.16
C ASP A 74 -4.32 0.06 4.82
N LEU A 75 -3.75 -0.87 4.05
CA LEU A 75 -3.17 -0.57 2.73
C LEU A 75 -4.25 -0.26 1.70
N THR A 76 -4.71 1.00 1.67
CA THR A 76 -5.59 1.51 0.62
C THR A 76 -4.85 2.51 -0.27
N THR A 77 -5.35 2.75 -1.48
CA THR A 77 -4.79 3.74 -2.41
C THR A 77 -4.94 5.18 -1.93
N SER A 78 -5.81 5.45 -0.97
CA SER A 78 -5.95 6.76 -0.30
C SER A 78 -4.81 7.01 0.71
N ASN A 79 -4.24 5.94 1.28
CA ASN A 79 -3.14 6.02 2.25
C ASN A 79 -1.76 6.08 1.58
N MET A 80 -1.74 6.51 0.31
CA MET A 80 -0.56 6.58 -0.53
C MET A 80 -0.57 7.89 -1.30
N ILE A 81 0.49 8.68 -1.21
CA ILE A 81 0.65 9.96 -1.92
C ILE A 81 1.85 9.89 -2.86
N ILE A 82 1.69 10.39 -4.09
CA ILE A 82 2.80 10.63 -5.02
C ILE A 82 3.21 12.10 -4.91
N LYS A 83 4.42 12.38 -4.44
CA LYS A 83 4.94 13.75 -4.31
C LYS A 83 5.08 14.42 -5.67
N ASN A 84 4.57 15.64 -5.81
CA ASN A 84 4.69 16.42 -7.05
C ASN A 84 6.14 16.72 -7.41
N SER A 85 7.00 16.92 -6.41
CA SER A 85 8.39 17.34 -6.58
C SER A 85 9.28 16.32 -7.31
N ASN A 86 9.02 15.02 -7.13
CA ASN A 86 9.94 13.96 -7.55
C ASN A 86 9.26 12.63 -7.86
N ASN A 87 7.92 12.61 -7.95
CA ASN A 87 7.11 11.41 -8.16
C ASN A 87 7.34 10.28 -7.14
N GLN A 88 7.88 10.59 -5.96
CA GLN A 88 8.13 9.59 -4.92
C GLN A 88 6.83 9.20 -4.20
N LEU A 89 6.61 7.89 -4.06
CA LEU A 89 5.56 7.33 -3.21
C LEU A 89 5.86 7.54 -1.73
N VAL A 90 4.91 8.11 -1.02
CA VAL A 90 4.89 8.27 0.43
C VAL A 90 3.70 7.51 1.00
N LEU A 91 3.96 6.61 1.96
CA LEU A 91 2.92 5.94 2.72
C LEU A 91 2.52 6.80 3.91
N ILE A 92 1.22 6.93 4.12
CA ILE A 92 0.63 7.70 5.22
C ILE A 92 -0.28 6.80 6.06
N ASP A 93 -0.77 7.34 7.16
CA ASP A 93 -1.70 6.68 8.08
C ASP A 93 -1.27 5.29 8.57
N PHE A 94 -0.38 5.29 9.56
CA PHE A 94 0.04 4.07 10.25
C PHE A 94 -0.81 3.79 11.52
N GLY A 95 -2.03 4.33 11.61
CA GLY A 95 -2.87 4.25 12.81
C GLY A 95 -3.23 2.82 13.22
N LEU A 96 -3.38 1.92 12.25
CA LEU A 96 -3.66 0.48 12.46
C LEU A 96 -2.44 -0.42 12.27
N SER A 97 -1.24 0.18 12.16
CA SER A 97 -0.03 -0.60 11.90
C SER A 97 0.45 -1.35 13.13
N PHE A 98 1.00 -2.54 12.90
CA PHE A 98 1.52 -3.39 13.97
C PHE A 98 2.71 -4.22 13.50
N THR A 99 3.53 -4.66 14.45
CA THR A 99 4.68 -5.50 14.15
C THR A 99 4.26 -6.95 14.05
N SER A 100 4.50 -7.58 12.91
CA SER A 100 4.25 -9.00 12.72
C SER A 100 5.26 -9.62 11.76
N THR A 101 5.73 -10.81 12.09
CA THR A 101 6.53 -11.67 11.21
C THR A 101 5.67 -12.72 10.50
N ILE A 102 4.38 -12.83 10.86
CA ILE A 102 3.48 -13.87 10.40
C ILE A 102 3.12 -13.63 8.92
N PRO A 103 3.31 -14.63 8.03
CA PRO A 103 2.95 -14.48 6.61
C PRO A 103 1.46 -14.21 6.37
N GLU A 104 0.58 -14.68 7.27
CA GLU A 104 -0.87 -14.43 7.25
C GLU A 104 -1.21 -12.95 7.32
N ASP A 105 -0.64 -12.21 8.28
CA ASP A 105 -0.95 -10.78 8.46
C ASP A 105 -0.51 -9.96 7.23
N LYS A 106 0.66 -10.28 6.69
CA LYS A 106 1.20 -9.68 5.45
C LYS A 106 0.33 -9.98 4.23
N ALA A 107 -0.20 -11.19 4.17
CA ALA A 107 -1.11 -11.60 3.11
C ALA A 107 -2.47 -10.91 3.23
N VAL A 108 -2.97 -10.70 4.44
CA VAL A 108 -4.18 -9.89 4.68
C VAL A 108 -3.95 -8.44 4.25
N ASP A 109 -2.80 -7.85 4.55
CA ASP A 109 -2.46 -6.48 4.15
C ASP A 109 -2.47 -6.31 2.61
N LEU A 110 -1.82 -7.23 1.88
CA LEU A 110 -1.88 -7.26 0.40
C LEU A 110 -3.29 -7.50 -0.12
N TYR A 111 -4.09 -8.31 0.58
CA TYR A 111 -5.47 -8.56 0.20
C TYR A 111 -6.36 -7.33 0.38
N VAL A 112 -6.15 -6.52 1.42
CA VAL A 112 -6.83 -5.23 1.60
C VAL A 112 -6.56 -4.31 0.41
N LEU A 113 -5.30 -4.19 -0.01
CA LEU A 113 -4.92 -3.42 -1.19
C LEU A 113 -5.57 -3.93 -2.48
N GLU A 114 -5.58 -5.25 -2.68
CA GLU A 114 -6.26 -5.88 -3.81
C GLU A 114 -7.75 -5.51 -3.84
N ARG A 115 -8.44 -5.56 -2.69
CA ARG A 115 -9.86 -5.19 -2.59
C ARG A 115 -10.08 -3.70 -2.83
N ALA A 116 -9.20 -2.84 -2.32
CA ALA A 116 -9.26 -1.40 -2.56
C ALA A 116 -9.16 -1.10 -4.06
N LEU A 117 -8.20 -1.71 -4.76
CA LEU A 117 -8.02 -1.56 -6.21
C LEU A 117 -9.23 -2.07 -7.01
N ILE A 118 -9.80 -3.24 -6.65
CA ILE A 118 -10.99 -3.78 -7.32
C ILE A 118 -12.20 -2.85 -7.14
N SER A 119 -12.35 -2.21 -5.97
CA SER A 119 -13.49 -1.32 -5.70
C SER A 119 -13.49 -0.04 -6.54
N MET A 120 -12.35 0.34 -7.12
CA MET A 120 -12.21 1.55 -7.94
C MET A 120 -12.65 1.37 -9.41
N HIS A 121 -13.44 0.33 -9.70
CA HIS A 121 -14.04 0.00 -11.01
C HIS A 121 -13.06 -0.10 -12.20
N SER A 122 -12.58 -1.31 -12.49
CA SER A 122 -12.20 -1.95 -13.79
C SER A 122 -11.39 -1.19 -14.87
N SER A 123 -11.08 0.08 -14.72
CA SER A 123 -10.40 0.92 -15.71
C SER A 123 -8.87 0.88 -15.58
N CYS A 124 -8.37 0.46 -14.42
CA CYS A 124 -6.94 0.41 -14.11
C CYS A 124 -6.36 -1.01 -14.25
N GLY A 125 -6.44 -1.58 -15.46
CA GLY A 125 -5.73 -2.79 -15.92
C GLY A 125 -5.31 -3.85 -14.89
N ASP A 126 -4.14 -4.45 -15.09
CA ASP A 126 -3.55 -5.45 -14.18
C ASP A 126 -2.59 -4.80 -13.15
N VAL A 127 -3.04 -3.73 -12.50
CA VAL A 127 -2.21 -2.97 -11.54
C VAL A 127 -1.79 -3.81 -10.36
N MET A 128 -2.69 -4.68 -9.88
CA MET A 128 -2.38 -5.56 -8.75
C MET A 128 -1.26 -6.55 -9.10
N GLU A 129 -1.26 -7.18 -10.28
CA GLU A 129 -0.16 -8.09 -10.61
C GLU A 129 1.16 -7.35 -10.84
N LYS A 130 1.13 -6.11 -11.34
CA LYS A 130 2.33 -5.26 -11.42
C LYS A 130 2.91 -4.97 -10.03
N ILE A 131 2.04 -4.62 -9.06
CA ILE A 131 2.43 -4.41 -7.65
C ILE A 131 3.01 -5.71 -7.07
N LEU A 132 2.35 -6.85 -7.29
CA LEU A 132 2.82 -8.15 -6.81
C LEU A 132 4.15 -8.55 -7.48
N ALA A 133 4.36 -8.25 -8.76
CA ALA A 133 5.61 -8.50 -9.45
C ALA A 133 6.78 -7.70 -8.84
N ALA A 134 6.55 -6.43 -8.49
CA ALA A 134 7.53 -5.63 -7.78
C ALA A 134 7.76 -6.12 -6.34
N TYR A 135 6.68 -6.48 -5.63
CA TYR A 135 6.77 -7.06 -4.28
C TYR A 135 7.61 -8.34 -4.24
N ARG A 136 7.44 -9.24 -5.24
CA ARG A 136 8.24 -10.47 -5.38
C ARG A 136 9.73 -10.20 -5.53
N LYS A 137 10.10 -9.10 -6.20
CA LYS A 137 11.50 -8.68 -6.36
C LYS A 137 12.06 -8.02 -5.11
N ALA A 138 11.22 -7.33 -4.33
CA ALA A 138 11.63 -6.54 -3.19
C ALA A 138 11.69 -7.32 -1.86
N SER A 139 10.76 -8.25 -1.63
CA SER A 139 10.65 -8.99 -0.37
C SER A 139 11.40 -10.31 -0.42
N LYS A 140 12.21 -10.62 0.59
CA LYS A 140 12.84 -11.93 0.78
C LYS A 140 11.85 -13.01 1.20
N GLN A 141 10.69 -12.61 1.72
CA GLN A 141 9.64 -13.50 2.23
C GLN A 141 8.45 -13.60 1.27
N TRP A 142 8.60 -13.14 0.03
CA TRP A 142 7.50 -13.04 -0.92
C TRP A 142 6.77 -14.38 -1.14
N CYS A 143 7.51 -15.50 -1.18
CA CYS A 143 6.94 -16.81 -1.49
C CYS A 143 5.95 -17.28 -0.41
N SER A 144 6.33 -17.17 0.87
CA SER A 144 5.44 -17.56 1.98
C SER A 144 4.22 -16.65 2.08
N THR A 145 4.41 -15.33 1.91
CA THR A 145 3.30 -14.37 1.86
C THR A 145 2.37 -14.63 0.69
N GLN A 146 2.88 -14.93 -0.52
CA GLN A 146 2.06 -15.15 -1.71
C GLN A 146 1.26 -16.46 -1.61
N ASN A 147 1.87 -17.53 -1.12
CA ASN A 147 1.15 -18.78 -0.84
C ASN A 147 -0.01 -18.54 0.12
N LYS A 148 0.23 -17.69 1.13
CA LYS A 148 -0.79 -17.34 2.10
C LYS A 148 -1.86 -16.41 1.54
N LEU A 149 -1.49 -15.46 0.69
CA LEU A 149 -2.41 -14.60 -0.05
C LEU A 149 -3.40 -15.42 -0.89
N ALA A 150 -2.96 -16.50 -1.54
CA ALA A 150 -3.86 -17.40 -2.25
C ALA A 150 -4.93 -18.03 -1.32
N GLN A 151 -4.54 -18.44 -0.10
CA GLN A 151 -5.47 -18.96 0.91
C GLN A 151 -6.43 -17.88 1.44
N VAL A 152 -5.94 -16.65 1.64
CA VAL A 152 -6.76 -15.50 2.04
C VAL A 152 -7.79 -15.16 0.97
N ARG A 153 -7.39 -15.10 -0.32
CA ARG A 153 -8.27 -14.89 -1.47
C ARG A 153 -9.43 -15.90 -1.52
N GLN A 154 -9.14 -17.18 -1.30
CA GLN A 154 -10.17 -18.24 -1.28
C GLN A 154 -11.18 -18.04 -0.16
N ARG A 155 -10.73 -17.68 1.04
CA ARG A 155 -11.60 -17.43 2.21
C ARG A 155 -12.41 -16.15 2.05
N GLY A 156 -11.82 -15.09 1.50
CA GLY A 156 -12.52 -13.83 1.22
C GLY A 156 -13.65 -13.99 0.21
N ARG A 157 -13.46 -14.79 -0.85
CA ARG A 157 -14.51 -15.10 -1.84
C ARG A 157 -15.74 -15.80 -1.25
N LYS A 158 -15.54 -16.68 -0.25
CA LYS A 158 -16.64 -17.38 0.42
C LYS A 158 -17.54 -16.44 1.22
N ARG A 159 -16.99 -15.35 1.77
CA ARG A 159 -17.78 -14.35 2.53
C ARG A 159 -18.64 -13.46 1.64
N THR A 160 -18.26 -13.24 0.38
CA THR A 160 -19.05 -12.43 -0.57
C THR A 160 -20.30 -13.15 -1.08
N MET A 161 -20.38 -14.48 -0.99
CA MET A 161 -21.57 -15.26 -1.41
C MET A 161 -22.69 -15.33 -0.36
N VAL A 162 -22.50 -14.75 0.84
CA VAL A 162 -23.47 -14.77 1.95
C VAL A 162 -23.95 -13.35 2.27
N GLY A 163 -24.03 -12.49 1.25
CA GLY A 163 -24.51 -11.11 1.36
C GLY A 163 -25.70 -10.89 0.44
#